data_AF-A0A7W0FZ81-F1
#
_entry.id   AF-A0A7W0FZ81-F1
#
_cell.length_a   1.000
_cell.length_b   1.000
_cell.length_c   1.000
_cell.angle_alpha   90.00
_cell.angle_beta   90.00
_cell.angle_gamma   90.00
#
_symmetry.space_group_name_H-M   'P 1'
#
loop_
_entity.id
_entity.type
_entity.pdbx_description
1 polymer ?
#
loop_
_entity_poly.entity_id
_entity_poly.type
_entity_poly.pdbx_seq_one_letter_code
_entity_poly.pdbx_strand_id
1 'polypeptide(L)' 'FIVVPYKIPRRCAATYFPEANPLVPVRSVADKSNTPASKSVIISVHPSDAPLRFDYDENA' A
#
# COMPACT_ATOMS: atom_id res chain seq x y z
N PHE A 1 2.60 -4.17 -10.53
CA PHE A 1 1.67 -4.05 -9.39
C PHE A 1 0.27 -3.89 -9.96
N ILE A 2 -0.75 -4.42 -9.28
CA ILE A 2 -2.14 -4.38 -9.77
C ILE A 2 -2.95 -3.51 -8.82
N VAL A 3 -3.80 -2.66 -9.38
CA VAL A 3 -4.78 -1.88 -8.63
C VAL A 3 -6.17 -2.39 -9.00
N VAL A 4 -6.92 -2.82 -8.00
CA VAL A 4 -8.31 -3.28 -8.18
C VAL A 4 -9.26 -2.38 -7.41
N PRO A 5 -10.49 -2.14 -7.92
CA PRO A 5 -11.50 -1.47 -7.15
C PRO A 5 -11.88 -2.32 -5.93
N TYR A 6 -11.90 -1.72 -4.75
CA TYR A 6 -12.31 -2.38 -3.52
C TYR A 6 -13.22 -1.47 -2.71
N LYS A 7 -14.19 -2.06 -2.00
CA LYS A 7 -15.15 -1.32 -1.17
C LYS A 7 -14.49 -0.87 0.14
N ILE A 8 -13.78 0.25 0.09
CA ILE A 8 -13.22 0.95 1.26
C ILE A 8 -13.71 2.40 1.33
N PRO A 9 -13.59 3.09 2.48
CA PRO A 9 -13.96 4.50 2.58
C PRO A 9 -13.26 5.38 1.53
N ARG A 10 -13.95 6.43 1.09
CA ARG A 10 -13.40 7.39 0.12
C ARG A 10 -12.11 8.00 0.66
N ARG A 11 -11.13 8.20 -0.23
CA ARG A 11 -9.79 8.73 0.09
C ARG A 11 -8.92 7.81 0.95
N CYS A 12 -9.28 6.54 1.08
CA CYS A 12 -8.40 5.50 1.58
C CYS A 12 -7.86 4.66 0.43
N ALA A 13 -6.68 4.07 0.62
CA ALA A 13 -6.13 3.01 -0.20
C ALA A 13 -5.72 1.85 0.71
N ALA A 14 -5.76 0.63 0.18
CA ALA A 14 -5.27 -0.56 0.86
C ALA A 14 -4.24 -1.24 -0.02
N THR A 15 -3.24 -1.85 0.61
CA THR A 15 -2.20 -2.63 -0.06
C THR A 15 -2.06 -3.96 0.63
N TYR A 16 -1.52 -4.94 -0.08
CA TYR A 16 -1.05 -6.16 0.56
C TYR A 16 0.21 -5.84 1.39
N PHE A 17 0.46 -6.69 2.39
CA PHE A 17 1.70 -6.67 3.16
C PHE A 17 2.65 -7.68 2.52
N PRO A 18 3.94 -7.34 2.29
CA PRO A 18 4.68 -6.16 2.79
C PRO A 18 4.84 -4.98 1.81
N GLU A 19 4.07 -4.91 0.73
CA GLU A 19 4.34 -4.08 -0.45
C GLU A 19 4.42 -2.56 -0.16
N ALA A 20 3.69 -2.06 0.84
CA ALA A 20 3.72 -0.65 1.23
C ALA A 20 4.63 -0.34 2.43
N ASN A 21 5.39 -1.30 2.94
CA ASN A 21 6.32 -1.07 4.06
C ASN A 21 7.31 0.10 3.79
N PRO A 22 7.83 0.32 2.58
CA PRO A 22 8.70 1.47 2.30
C PRO A 22 8.06 2.83 2.57
N LEU A 23 6.72 2.91 2.62
CA LEU A 23 5.99 4.15 2.91
C LEU A 23 5.80 4.40 4.41
N VAL A 24 6.04 3.41 5.28
CA VAL A 24 5.87 3.54 6.73
C VAL A 24 7.03 4.36 7.32
N PRO A 25 6.78 5.49 8.00
CA PRO A 25 7.85 6.29 8.57
C PRO A 25 8.57 5.55 9.70
N VAL A 26 9.89 5.41 9.59
CA VAL A 26 10.72 4.67 10.55
C VAL A 26 10.64 5.22 11.99
N ARG A 27 10.46 6.53 12.14
CA ARG A 27 10.38 7.20 13.45
C ARG A 27 8.96 7.41 13.96
N SER A 28 7.93 7.04 13.19
CA SER A 28 6.54 7.14 13.63
C SER A 28 6.14 5.84 14.31
N VAL A 29 6.24 5.80 15.64
CA VAL A 29 6.05 4.61 16.47
C VAL A 29 5.02 4.88 17.56
N ALA A 30 4.37 3.82 18.06
CA ALA A 30 3.46 3.93 19.18
C ALA A 30 4.23 4.17 20.50
N ASP A 31 3.74 5.10 21.33
CA ASP A 31 4.41 5.57 22.55
C ASP A 31 4.79 4.46 23.53
N LYS A 32 3.99 3.40 23.64
CA LYS A 32 4.17 2.33 24.64
C LYS A 32 4.99 1.14 24.13
N SER A 33 4.74 0.70 22.90
CA SER A 33 5.30 -0.55 22.36
C SER A 33 6.49 -0.34 21.43
N ASN A 34 6.74 0.91 21.00
CA ASN A 34 7.73 1.25 19.99
C ASN A 34 7.51 0.53 18.63
N THR A 35 6.30 0.03 18.37
CA THR A 35 5.95 -0.59 17.08
C THR A 35 5.61 0.48 16.05
N PRO A 36 5.97 0.31 14.76
CA PRO A 36 5.64 1.28 13.71
C PRO A 36 4.13 1.58 13.63
N ALA A 37 3.79 2.85 13.47
CA ALA A 37 2.42 3.32 13.29
C ALA A 37 1.93 3.10 11.84
N SER A 38 1.87 1.85 11.39
CA SER A 38 1.61 1.49 9.98
C SER A 38 0.14 1.51 9.55
N LYS A 39 -0.81 1.53 10.51
CA LYS A 39 -2.25 1.46 10.21
C LYS A 39 -2.85 2.74 9.63
N SER A 40 -2.13 3.86 9.71
CA SER A 40 -2.57 5.15 9.17
C SER A 40 -1.35 5.93 8.71
N VAL A 41 -1.08 5.84 7.40
CA VAL A 41 0.01 6.57 6.74
C VAL A 41 -0.62 7.47 5.68
N ILE A 42 -0.30 8.76 5.71
CA ILE A 42 -0.75 9.71 4.69
C ILE A 42 0.09 9.49 3.43
N ILE A 43 -0.58 9.28 2.30
CA ILE A 43 0.05 9.03 1.00
C ILE A 43 -0.53 9.95 -0.07
N SER A 44 0.22 10.13 -1.16
CA SER A 44 -0.26 10.74 -2.40
C SER A 44 -0.26 9.69 -3.51
N VAL A 45 -1.25 9.76 -4.41
CA VAL A 45 -1.39 8.84 -5.54
C VAL A 45 -1.20 9.63 -6.82
N HIS A 46 -0.34 9.11 -7.69
CA HIS A 46 -0.07 9.70 -9.00
C HIS A 46 -0.26 8.63 -10.09
N PRO A 47 -0.74 9.02 -11.29
CA PRO A 47 -0.69 8.15 -12.45
C PRO A 47 0.74 7.67 -12.70
N SER A 48 0.89 6.42 -13.10
CA SER A 48 2.17 5.83 -13.49
C SER A 48 2.20 5.65 -15.00
N ASP A 49 3.28 6.08 -15.64
CA ASP A 49 3.54 5.84 -17.06
C ASP A 49 4.12 4.45 -17.33
N ALA A 50 4.37 3.65 -16.28
CA ALA A 50 4.86 2.30 -16.44
C ALA A 50 3.80 1.43 -17.13
N PRO A 51 4.19 0.62 -18.13
CA PRO A 51 3.25 -0.27 -18.81
C PRO A 51 2.63 -1.25 -17.81
N LEU A 52 1.34 -1.53 -17.96
CA LEU A 52 0.67 -2.58 -17.20
C LEU A 52 1.28 -3.92 -17.58
N ARG A 53 2.00 -4.54 -16.63
CA ARG A 53 2.47 -5.92 -16.73
C ARG A 53 1.54 -6.82 -15.93
N PHE A 54 0.92 -7.78 -16.62
CA PHE A 54 0.12 -8.83 -16.04
C PHE A 54 0.88 -10.15 -16.23
N ASP A 55 1.69 -10.53 -15.24
CA ASP A 55 2.47 -11.77 -15.26
C ASP A 55 1.68 -12.90 -14.58
N TYR A 56 0.38 -13.06 -14.88
CA TYR A 56 -0.41 -14.22 -14.47
C TYR A 56 -0.30 -15.28 -15.56
N ASP A 57 0.18 -16.48 -15.21
CA ASP A 57 0.14 -17.64 -16.10
C ASP A 57 -1.34 -18.03 -16.31
N GLU A 58 -1.84 -17.98 -17.54
CA GLU A 58 -3.23 -18.32 -17.88
C GLU A 58 -3.56 -19.81 -17.68
N ASN A 59 -2.63 -20.62 -17.17
CA ASN A 59 -2.76 -22.08 -16.99
C ASN A 59 -2.69 -22.59 -15.54
N ALA A 60 -2.89 -21.73 -14.52
CA ALA A 60 -2.98 -22.15 -13.12
C ALA A 60 -4.41 -22.45 -12.66
#